data_AF-A0A7V4P9Y9-F1
#
_entry.id   AF-A0A7V4P9Y9-F1
#
_cell.length_a   1.000
_cell.length_b   1.000
_cell.length_c   1.000
_cell.angle_alpha   90.00
_cell.angle_beta   90.00
_cell.angle_gamma   90.00
#
_symmetry.space_group_name_H-M   'P 1'
#
loop_
_entity.id
_entity.type
_entity.pdbx_description
1 polymer ?
#
loop_
_entity_poly.entity_id
_entity_poly.type
_entity_poly.pdbx_seq_one_letter_code
_entity_poly.pdbx_strand_id
1 'polypeptide(L)' 'MDSTLAALVFGAVLAAAVLLFFAMSRKPVKCPSCGREQPKVRQPRTLDQAMWGGYTCQGCGAEMDARGKLKSKKG' A
#
# COMPACT_ATOMS: atom_id res chain seq x y z
N MET A 1 5.41 -0.35 40.92
CA MET A 1 5.69 -0.48 39.48
C MET A 1 7.13 -0.10 39.27
N ASP A 2 7.95 -1.09 38.99
CA ASP A 2 9.40 -0.94 38.86
C ASP A 2 9.72 -0.10 37.63
N SER A 3 10.61 0.88 37.77
CA SER A 3 10.97 1.83 36.70
C SER A 3 11.42 1.13 35.41
N THR A 4 11.98 -0.09 35.53
CA THR A 4 12.35 -0.98 34.44
C THR A 4 11.14 -1.53 33.67
N LEU A 5 10.08 -1.94 34.38
CA LEU A 5 8.83 -2.39 33.76
C LEU A 5 8.15 -1.25 33.00
N ALA A 6 8.15 -0.05 33.57
CA ALA A 6 7.61 1.14 32.90
C ALA A 6 8.38 1.42 31.60
N ALA A 7 9.72 1.45 31.64
CA ALA A 7 10.54 1.70 30.46
C ALA A 7 10.30 0.68 29.32
N LEU A 8 10.17 -0.61 29.66
CA LEU A 8 9.87 -1.68 28.70
C LEU A 8 8.50 -1.48 28.03
N VAL A 9 7.46 -1.19 28.82
CA VAL A 9 6.11 -0.99 28.30
C VAL A 9 6.05 0.24 27.41
N PHE A 10 6.60 1.38 27.83
CA PHE A 10 6.62 2.59 27.01
C PHE A 10 7.41 2.39 25.72
N GLY A 11 8.58 1.74 25.78
CA GLY A 11 9.38 1.43 24.59
C GLY A 11 8.61 0.58 23.59
N ALA A 12 7.94 -0.48 24.06
CA ALA A 12 7.13 -1.36 23.20
C ALA A 12 5.92 -0.63 22.58
N VAL A 13 5.21 0.18 23.37
CA VAL A 13 4.06 0.97 22.89
C VAL A 13 4.49 2.00 21.85
N LEU A 14 5.60 2.71 22.08
CA LEU A 14 6.13 3.68 21.12
C LEU A 14 6.58 2.99 19.83
N ALA A 15 7.27 1.86 19.91
CA ALA A 15 7.67 1.10 18.73
C ALA A 15 6.45 0.64 17.92
N ALA A 16 5.41 0.10 18.58
CA ALA A 16 4.18 -0.29 17.92
C ALA A 16 3.46 0.91 17.27
N ALA A 17 3.39 2.05 17.96
CA ALA A 17 2.77 3.26 17.44
C ALA A 17 3.49 3.77 16.17
N VAL A 18 4.83 3.76 16.16
CA VAL A 18 5.64 4.14 14.99
C VAL A 18 5.39 3.19 13.82
N LEU A 19 5.37 1.88 14.06
CA LEU A 19 5.11 0.90 13.00
C LEU A 19 3.70 1.07 12.40
N LEU A 20 2.68 1.29 13.24
CA LEU A 20 1.31 1.55 12.77
C LEU A 20 1.21 2.86 11.98
N PHE A 21 1.90 3.92 12.43
CA PHE A 21 1.93 5.20 11.72
C PHE A 21 2.51 5.05 10.31
N PHE A 22 3.63 4.34 10.16
CA PHE A 22 4.23 4.07 8.84
C PHE A 22 3.34 3.19 7.96
N ALA A 23 2.66 2.19 8.54
CA ALA A 23 1.72 1.35 7.80
C ALA A 23 0.53 2.16 7.24
N MET A 24 -0.01 3.10 8.01
CA MET A 24 -1.15 3.92 7.60
C MET A 24 -0.77 5.08 6.66
N SER A 25 0.47 5.59 6.76
CA SER A 25 0.97 6.74 5.98
C SER A 25 1.36 6.40 4.53
N ARG A 26 1.13 5.17 4.07
CA ARG A 26 1.34 4.80 2.67
C ARG A 26 0.39 5.61 1.77
N LYS A 27 0.97 6.40 0.85
CA LYS A 27 0.21 7.21 -0.12
C LYS A 27 -0.56 6.31 -1.09
N PRO A 28 -1.79 6.71 -1.50
CA PRO A 28 -2.52 6.01 -2.54
C PRO A 28 -1.76 6.09 -3.87
N VAL A 29 -1.79 4.99 -4.63
CA VAL A 29 -1.20 4.95 -5.97
C VAL A 29 -2.06 5.79 -6.91
N LYS A 30 -1.44 6.64 -7.73
CA LYS A 30 -2.13 7.41 -8.77
C LYS A 30 -1.93 6.74 -10.12
N CYS A 31 -2.99 6.71 -10.93
CA CYS A 31 -2.89 6.23 -12.29
C CYS A 31 -2.08 7.22 -13.14
N PRO A 32 -0.96 6.82 -13.76
CA PRO A 32 -0.18 7.72 -14.60
C PRO A 32 -0.87 8.05 -15.94
N SER A 33 -1.88 7.27 -16.35
CA SER A 33 -2.62 7.51 -17.60
C SER A 33 -3.75 8.55 -17.44
N CYS A 34 -4.48 8.54 -16.31
CA CYS A 34 -5.64 9.42 -16.11
C CYS A 34 -5.60 10.25 -14.82
N GLY A 35 -4.54 10.13 -14.01
CA GLY A 35 -4.37 10.86 -12.75
C GLY A 35 -5.22 10.36 -11.58
N ARG A 36 -6.15 9.41 -11.80
CA ARG A 36 -7.08 8.94 -10.76
C ARG A 36 -6.37 8.18 -9.63
N GLU A 37 -6.70 8.53 -8.39
CA GLU A 37 -6.27 7.80 -7.20
C GLU A 37 -6.89 6.41 -7.14
N GLN A 38 -6.05 5.41 -6.88
CA GLN A 38 -6.47 4.02 -6.74
C GLN A 38 -6.99 3.76 -5.33
N PRO A 39 -7.97 2.85 -5.18
CA PRO A 39 -8.53 2.51 -3.88
C PRO A 39 -7.46 1.92 -2.95
N LYS A 40 -7.57 2.24 -1.65
CA LYS A 40 -6.65 1.76 -0.61
C LYS A 40 -6.71 0.23 -0.45
N VAL A 41 -7.89 -0.35 -0.67
CA VAL A 41 -8.09 -1.80 -0.75
C VAL A 41 -7.93 -2.24 -2.20
N ARG A 42 -6.89 -3.02 -2.49
CA ARG A 42 -6.65 -3.58 -3.83
C ARG A 42 -7.72 -4.62 -4.16
N GLN A 43 -8.25 -4.56 -5.39
CA GLN A 43 -9.08 -5.61 -5.96
C GLN A 43 -8.38 -6.15 -7.22
N PRO A 44 -7.74 -7.33 -7.16
CA PRO A 44 -7.06 -7.89 -8.32
C PRO A 44 -8.09 -8.29 -9.39
N ARG A 45 -7.84 -7.90 -10.65
CA ARG A 45 -8.66 -8.33 -11.80
C ARG A 45 -8.00 -9.40 -12.66
N THR A 46 -6.71 -9.64 -12.49
CA THR A 46 -5.95 -10.66 -13.22
C THR A 46 -5.14 -11.51 -12.25
N LEU A 47 -4.78 -12.73 -12.66
CA LEU A 47 -3.92 -13.63 -11.88
C LEU A 47 -2.56 -12.99 -11.59
N ASP A 48 -2.02 -12.25 -12.56
CA ASP A 48 -0.80 -11.46 -12.39
C ASP A 48 -0.93 -10.44 -11.24
N GLN A 49 -2.06 -9.72 -11.16
CA GLN A 49 -2.32 -8.78 -10.06
C GLN A 49 -2.55 -9.49 -8.72
N ALA A 50 -3.06 -10.72 -8.74
CA ALA A 50 -3.23 -11.52 -7.54
C ALA A 50 -1.88 -11.99 -6.99
N MET A 51 -0.98 -12.48 -7.86
CA MET A 51 0.33 -13.04 -7.48
C MET A 51 1.40 -11.96 -7.22
N TRP A 52 1.52 -10.98 -8.12
CA TRP A 52 2.60 -9.97 -8.08
C TRP A 52 2.14 -8.62 -7.53
N GLY A 53 0.84 -8.48 -7.27
CA GLY A 53 0.23 -7.19 -6.97
C GLY A 53 0.05 -6.33 -8.22
N GLY A 54 -0.47 -5.13 -8.00
CA GLY A 54 -0.82 -4.20 -9.06
C GLY A 54 -2.25 -3.72 -8.95
N TYR A 55 -2.62 -2.88 -9.90
CA TYR A 55 -3.90 -2.20 -9.92
C TYR A 55 -4.46 -2.18 -11.33
N THR A 56 -5.76 -2.43 -11.44
CA THR A 56 -6.51 -2.04 -12.63
C THR A 56 -7.17 -0.70 -12.34
N CYS A 57 -6.84 0.33 -13.11
CA CYS A 57 -7.41 1.66 -12.91
C CYS A 57 -8.94 1.63 -13.12
N GLN A 58 -9.71 2.02 -12.11
CA GLN A 58 -11.18 2.12 -12.21
C GLN A 58 -11.66 3.30 -13.07
N GLY A 59 -10.75 4.16 -13.54
CA GLY A 59 -11.06 5.29 -14.42
C GLY A 59 -10.85 5.03 -15.89
N CYS A 60 -9.64 4.60 -16.27
CA CYS A 60 -9.29 4.36 -17.67
C CYS A 60 -9.10 2.87 -18.00
N GLY A 61 -9.21 1.96 -17.03
CA GLY A 61 -8.98 0.53 -17.24
C GLY A 61 -7.50 0.13 -17.39
N ALA A 62 -6.57 1.08 -17.30
CA ALA A 62 -5.14 0.79 -17.43
C ALA A 62 -4.64 -0.18 -16.35
N GLU A 63 -3.89 -1.20 -16.77
CA GLU A 63 -3.19 -2.09 -15.85
C GLU A 63 -1.87 -1.46 -15.39
N MET A 64 -1.64 -1.52 -14.08
CA MET A 64 -0.49 -0.95 -13.42
C MET A 64 0.16 -2.00 -12.52
N ASP A 65 1.48 -1.93 -12.38
CA ASP A 65 2.23 -2.74 -11.44
C ASP A 65 1.97 -2.31 -9.98
N ALA A 66 2.52 -3.06 -9.02
CA ALA A 66 2.38 -2.77 -7.59
C ALA A 66 2.96 -1.40 -7.17
N ARG A 67 3.79 -0.78 -8.02
CA ARG A 67 4.42 0.53 -7.81
C ARG A 67 3.67 1.66 -8.53
N GLY A 68 2.58 1.35 -9.24
CA GLY A 68 1.78 2.33 -9.99
C GLY A 68 2.32 2.69 -11.37
N LYS A 69 3.26 1.94 -11.92
CA LYS A 69 3.71 2.13 -13.30
C LYS A 69 2.78 1.37 -14.26
N LEU A 70 2.49 1.97 -15.41
CA LEU A 70 1.75 1.31 -16.49
C LEU A 70 2.45 0.02 -16.91
N LYS A 71 1.72 -1.10 -16.96
CA LYS A 71 2.19 -2.29 -17.68
C LYS A 71 1.96 -2.04 -19.16
N SER A 72 3.04 -2.03 -19.96
CA SER A 72 2.91 -2.10 -21.42
C SER A 72 2.25 -3.42 -21.75
N LYS A 73 1.16 -3.41 -22.54
CA LYS A 73 0.66 -4.65 -23.16
C LYS A 73 1.84 -5.23 -23.94
N LYS A 74 2.42 -6.35 -23.47
CA LYS A 74 3.15 -7.23 -24.37
C LYS A 74 2.09 -7.82 -25.29
N GLY A 75 2.11 -7.36 -26.54
CA GLY A 75 1.33 -7.96 -27.63
C GLY A 75 1.73 -9.40 -27.85
#